data_AF-A0A6N7P3U3-F1
#
_entry.id   AF-A0A6N7P3U3-F1
#
_cell.length_a   1.000
_cell.length_b   1.000
_cell.length_c   1.000
_cell.angle_alpha   90.00
_cell.angle_beta   90.00
_cell.angle_gamma   90.00
#
_symmetry.space_group_name_H-M   'P 1'
#
loop_
_entity.id
_entity.type
_entity.pdbx_description
1 polymer ?
#
loop_
_entity_poly.entity_id
_entity_poly.type
_entity_poly.pdbx_seq_one_letter_code
_entity_poly.pdbx_strand_id
1 'polypeptide(L)'
;MRPLSHIAVIRAQHAYNDLQILWLTGLAPEELESYRSYLGKQWIQEQSATQRAKINNLLNHPLVWKWWAHEWARRDDVVILSALYCIIPAARLEQYKELHQMVFTIEAQPYRDLTESFNRLCHIINEISI
;
A
#
# COMPACT_ATOMS: atom_id res chain seq x y z
N MET A 1 -9.17 -0.62 32.46
CA MET A 1 -9.00 -0.69 30.99
C MET A 1 -7.53 -0.92 30.68
N ARG A 2 -7.17 -1.87 29.82
CA ARG A 2 -5.79 -2.01 29.34
C ARG A 2 -5.53 -1.00 28.21
N PRO A 3 -4.37 -0.32 28.16
CA PRO A 3 -4.04 0.56 27.06
C PRO A 3 -3.92 -0.25 25.76
N LEU A 4 -4.38 0.34 24.65
CA LEU A 4 -4.23 -0.24 23.32
C LEU A 4 -2.73 -0.37 22.98
N SER A 5 -2.37 -1.47 22.31
CA SER A 5 -1.01 -1.61 21.79
C SER A 5 -0.79 -0.61 20.66
N HIS A 6 0.46 -0.19 20.46
CA HIS A 6 0.83 0.72 19.37
C HIS A 6 0.39 0.20 17.99
N ILE A 7 0.52 -1.11 17.76
CA ILE A 7 0.05 -1.77 16.53
C ILE A 7 -1.47 -1.64 16.36
N ALA A 8 -2.25 -1.77 17.44
CA ALA A 8 -3.69 -1.61 17.38
C ALA A 8 -4.09 -0.17 17.01
N VAL A 9 -3.36 0.83 17.53
CA VAL A 9 -3.57 2.25 17.17
C VAL A 9 -3.29 2.48 15.69
N ILE A 10 -2.17 1.99 15.16
CA ILE A 10 -1.83 2.12 13.73
C ILE A 10 -2.93 1.49 12.85
N ARG A 11 -3.39 0.28 13.20
CA ARG A 11 -4.46 -0.39 12.45
C ARG A 11 -5.76 0.40 12.46
N ALA A 12 -6.11 1.00 13.60
CA ALA A 12 -7.29 1.84 13.70
C ALA A 12 -7.15 3.11 12.86
N GLN A 13 -5.97 3.73 12.84
CA GLN A 13 -5.69 4.89 11.99
C GLN A 13 -5.83 4.56 10.51
N HIS A 14 -5.26 3.43 10.06
CA HIS A 14 -5.38 3.01 8.66
C HIS A 14 -6.85 2.76 8.25
N ALA A 15 -7.62 2.10 9.11
CA ALA A 15 -9.05 1.88 8.86
C ALA A 15 -9.84 3.20 8.81
N TYR A 16 -9.47 4.17 9.64
CA TYR A 16 -10.08 5.50 9.63
C TYR A 16 -9.72 6.28 8.35
N ASN A 17 -8.45 6.21 7.93
CA ASN A 17 -7.97 6.83 6.69
C ASN A 17 -8.71 6.26 5.47
N ASP A 18 -8.93 4.93 5.41
CA ASP A 18 -9.75 4.31 4.35
C ASP A 18 -11.16 4.94 4.30
N LEU A 19 -11.82 5.13 5.45
CA LEU A 19 -13.14 5.78 5.51
C LEU A 19 -13.09 7.23 5.01
N GLN A 20 -12.03 7.98 5.32
CA GLN A 20 -11.84 9.34 4.81
C GLN A 20 -11.67 9.35 3.29
N ILE A 21 -10.90 8.42 2.73
CA ILE A 21 -10.73 8.28 1.28
C ILE A 21 -12.08 7.99 0.61
N LEU A 22 -12.84 7.02 1.11
CA LEU A 22 -14.16 6.69 0.58
C LEU A 22 -15.10 7.90 0.59
N TRP A 23 -15.11 8.64 1.70
CA TRP A 23 -15.92 9.85 1.83
C TRP A 23 -15.46 10.98 0.88
N LEU A 24 -14.16 11.22 0.75
CA LEU A 24 -13.60 12.30 -0.07
C LEU A 24 -13.74 12.04 -1.57
N THR A 25 -13.61 10.79 -1.99
CA THR A 25 -13.56 10.38 -3.40
C THR A 25 -14.90 9.89 -3.94
N GLY A 26 -15.82 9.48 -3.05
CA GLY A 26 -17.08 8.87 -3.44
C GLY A 26 -16.96 7.42 -3.95
N LEU A 27 -15.78 6.80 -3.81
CA LEU A 27 -15.58 5.39 -4.15
C LEU A 27 -16.38 4.47 -3.23
N ALA A 28 -16.87 3.37 -3.80
CA ALA A 28 -17.30 2.22 -3.01
C ALA A 28 -16.09 1.46 -2.45
N PRO A 29 -16.23 0.76 -1.30
CA PRO A 29 -15.15 -0.03 -0.71
C PRO A 29 -14.51 -1.03 -1.68
N GLU A 30 -15.32 -1.67 -2.52
CA GLU A 30 -14.87 -2.67 -3.49
C GLU A 30 -14.07 -2.04 -4.63
N GLU A 31 -14.38 -0.79 -5.00
CA GLU A 31 -13.64 -0.04 -6.02
C GLU A 31 -12.27 0.39 -5.50
N LEU A 32 -12.18 0.83 -4.24
CA LEU A 32 -10.92 1.15 -3.58
C LEU A 32 -10.00 -0.07 -3.51
N GLU A 33 -10.54 -1.22 -3.07
CA GLU A 33 -9.76 -2.45 -2.99
C GLU A 33 -9.34 -2.97 -4.39
N SER A 34 -10.23 -2.85 -5.38
CA SER A 34 -9.91 -3.19 -6.77
C SER A 34 -8.80 -2.31 -7.33
N TYR A 35 -8.83 -1.00 -7.03
CA TYR A 35 -7.81 -0.06 -7.48
C TYR A 35 -6.45 -0.31 -6.82
N ARG A 36 -6.44 -0.52 -5.50
CA ARG A 36 -5.26 -0.92 -4.72
C ARG A 36 -4.63 -2.19 -5.27
N SER A 37 -5.44 -3.21 -5.53
CA SER A 37 -4.99 -4.48 -6.11
C SER A 37 -4.45 -4.31 -7.53
N TYR A 38 -5.13 -3.51 -8.37
CA TYR A 38 -4.70 -3.23 -9.73
C TYR A 38 -3.32 -2.57 -9.78
N LEU A 39 -3.13 -1.47 -9.03
CA LEU A 39 -1.84 -0.79 -8.98
C LEU A 39 -0.75 -1.67 -8.38
N GLY A 40 -1.04 -2.48 -7.37
CA GLY A 40 -0.07 -3.41 -6.81
C GLY A 40 0.44 -4.41 -7.84
N LYS A 41 -0.46 -4.94 -8.70
CA LYS A 41 -0.07 -5.83 -9.80
C LYS A 41 0.78 -5.10 -10.83
N GLN A 42 0.38 -3.89 -11.24
CA GLN A 42 1.16 -3.09 -12.19
C GLN A 42 2.56 -2.81 -11.66
N TRP A 43 2.65 -2.37 -10.40
CA TRP A 43 3.92 -2.10 -9.74
C TRP A 43 4.83 -3.33 -9.71
N ILE A 44 4.33 -4.50 -9.31
CA ILE A 44 5.11 -5.75 -9.32
C ILE A 44 5.60 -6.10 -10.72
N GLN A 45 4.75 -5.94 -11.74
CA GLN A 45 5.07 -6.26 -13.13
C GLN A 45 6.16 -5.33 -13.69
N GLU A 46 6.08 -4.03 -13.41
CA GLU A 46 7.04 -3.02 -13.86
C GLU A 46 8.42 -3.23 -13.23
N GLN A 47 8.48 -3.50 -11.91
CA GLN A 47 9.73 -3.71 -11.19
C GLN A 47 10.47 -5.01 -11.60
N SER A 48 9.73 -5.98 -12.15
CA SER A 48 10.24 -7.31 -12.47
C SER A 48 10.30 -7.60 -13.97
N ALA A 49 10.27 -6.56 -14.82
CA ALA A 49 10.16 -6.66 -16.27
C ALA A 49 11.20 -7.60 -16.94
N THR A 50 12.31 -7.89 -16.29
CA THR A 50 13.37 -8.79 -16.78
C THR A 50 13.22 -10.26 -16.36
N GLN A 51 12.31 -10.61 -15.44
CA GLN A 51 12.27 -11.96 -14.81
C GLN A 51 10.85 -12.48 -14.59
N ARG A 52 10.18 -12.86 -15.69
CA ARG A 52 8.77 -13.33 -15.73
C ARG A 52 8.44 -14.45 -14.72
N ALA A 53 9.37 -15.38 -14.47
CA ALA A 53 9.18 -16.45 -13.49
C ALA A 53 9.12 -15.93 -12.04
N LYS A 54 9.84 -14.85 -11.71
CA LYS A 54 9.82 -14.24 -10.37
C LYS A 54 8.53 -13.44 -10.12
N ILE A 55 7.93 -12.87 -11.16
CA ILE A 55 6.67 -12.13 -11.08
C ILE A 55 5.56 -13.00 -10.50
N ASN A 56 5.37 -14.20 -11.05
CA ASN A 56 4.31 -15.10 -10.59
C ASN A 56 4.51 -15.52 -9.13
N ASN A 57 5.74 -15.73 -8.68
CA ASN A 57 6.01 -16.05 -7.28
C ASN A 57 5.64 -14.89 -6.35
N LEU A 58 5.95 -13.65 -6.74
CA LEU A 58 5.67 -12.47 -5.93
C LEU A 58 4.19 -12.12 -5.89
N LEU A 59 3.50 -12.23 -7.03
CA LEU A 59 2.05 -12.02 -7.12
C LEU A 59 1.26 -13.00 -6.25
N ASN A 60 1.81 -14.19 -6.00
CA ASN A 60 1.19 -15.19 -5.14
C ASN A 60 1.69 -15.14 -3.69
N HIS A 61 2.65 -14.27 -3.36
CA HIS A 61 3.28 -14.27 -2.05
C HIS A 61 2.51 -13.39 -1.03
N PRO A 62 1.95 -13.94 0.06
CA PRO A 62 1.12 -13.16 1.00
C PRO A 62 1.84 -11.99 1.65
N LEU A 63 3.14 -12.12 1.93
CA LEU A 63 3.91 -11.01 2.54
C LEU A 63 4.06 -9.81 1.59
N VAL A 64 4.07 -10.01 0.27
CA VAL A 64 4.13 -8.91 -0.69
C VAL A 64 2.86 -8.08 -0.61
N TRP A 65 1.71 -8.73 -0.54
CA TRP A 65 0.42 -8.04 -0.39
C TRP A 65 0.24 -7.37 0.97
N LYS A 66 0.77 -7.95 2.05
CA LYS A 66 0.80 -7.30 3.37
C LYS A 66 1.67 -6.04 3.36
N TRP A 67 2.85 -6.12 2.77
CA TRP A 67 3.71 -4.95 2.60
C TRP A 67 3.04 -3.89 1.72
N TRP A 68 2.44 -4.31 0.60
CA TRP A 68 1.74 -3.41 -0.32
C TRP A 68 0.61 -2.65 0.39
N ALA A 69 -0.23 -3.35 1.14
CA ALA A 69 -1.30 -2.72 1.91
C ALA A 69 -0.77 -1.74 2.97
N HIS A 70 0.35 -2.08 3.61
CA HIS A 70 1.00 -1.17 4.56
C HIS A 70 1.56 0.08 3.88
N GLU A 71 2.27 -0.08 2.77
CA GLU A 71 2.84 1.04 2.04
C GLU A 71 1.74 1.94 1.47
N TRP A 72 0.65 1.36 0.94
CA TRP A 72 -0.53 2.08 0.52
C TRP A 72 -1.09 2.97 1.65
N ALA A 73 -1.38 2.37 2.81
CA ALA A 73 -1.92 3.09 3.96
C ALA A 73 -0.98 4.19 4.47
N ARG A 74 0.33 3.94 4.43
CA ARG A 74 1.35 4.94 4.78
C ARG A 74 1.33 6.14 3.83
N ARG A 75 1.13 5.93 2.53
CA ARG A 75 1.02 7.01 1.54
C ARG A 75 -0.28 7.79 1.71
N ASP A 76 -1.38 7.10 1.98
CA ASP A 76 -2.66 7.72 2.32
C ASP A 76 -2.51 8.68 3.50
N ASP A 77 -1.88 8.22 4.57
CA ASP A 77 -1.67 8.98 5.80
C ASP A 77 -0.74 10.19 5.62
N VAL A 78 0.44 9.98 5.03
CA VAL A 78 1.51 10.98 5.04
C VAL A 78 1.35 12.03 3.94
N VAL A 79 0.85 11.63 2.77
CA VAL A 79 0.94 12.46 1.55
C VAL A 79 -0.44 12.74 0.95
N ILE A 80 -1.28 11.73 0.81
CA ILE A 80 -2.43 11.82 -0.10
C ILE A 80 -3.64 12.47 0.57
N LEU A 81 -3.98 12.08 1.80
CA LEU A 81 -5.14 12.66 2.50
C LEU A 81 -4.99 14.17 2.66
N SER A 82 -3.82 14.65 3.07
CA SER A 82 -3.55 16.09 3.21
C SER A 82 -3.71 16.83 1.89
N ALA A 83 -3.26 16.24 0.77
CA ALA A 83 -3.47 16.81 -0.56
C ALA A 83 -4.95 16.85 -0.97
N LEU A 84 -5.72 15.78 -0.71
CA LEU A 84 -7.13 15.68 -1.10
C LEU A 84 -8.02 16.72 -0.42
N TYR A 85 -7.71 17.11 0.83
CA TYR A 85 -8.45 18.18 1.50
C TYR A 85 -8.26 19.55 0.83
N CYS A 86 -7.15 19.76 0.12
CA CYS A 86 -6.87 20.98 -0.64
C CYS A 86 -7.46 20.97 -2.06
N ILE A 87 -7.99 19.83 -2.52
CA ILE A 87 -8.54 19.64 -3.86
C ILE A 87 -10.05 19.85 -3.84
N ILE A 88 -10.57 20.50 -4.89
CA ILE A 88 -12.01 20.72 -5.06
C ILE A 88 -12.76 19.37 -5.17
N PRO A 89 -13.96 19.23 -4.60
CA PRO A 89 -14.65 17.93 -4.52
C PRO A 89 -14.78 17.18 -5.85
N ALA A 90 -15.07 17.89 -6.95
CA ALA A 90 -15.25 17.31 -8.27
C ALA A 90 -13.99 16.62 -8.85
N ALA A 91 -12.79 16.99 -8.38
CA ALA A 91 -11.52 16.48 -8.89
C ALA A 91 -10.87 15.43 -7.97
N ARG A 92 -11.39 15.21 -6.76
CA ARG A 92 -10.71 14.39 -5.73
C ARG A 92 -10.46 12.95 -6.16
N LEU A 93 -11.42 12.33 -6.86
CA LEU A 93 -11.27 10.95 -7.31
C LEU A 93 -10.14 10.81 -8.34
N GLU A 94 -10.12 11.68 -9.35
CA GLU A 94 -9.09 11.65 -10.39
C GLU A 94 -7.72 11.95 -9.77
N GLN A 95 -7.65 12.97 -8.93
CA GLN A 95 -6.40 13.34 -8.27
C GLN A 95 -5.90 12.29 -7.28
N TYR A 96 -6.79 11.60 -6.59
CA TYR A 96 -6.43 10.45 -5.73
C TYR A 96 -5.70 9.37 -6.55
N LYS A 97 -6.24 9.04 -7.73
CA LYS A 97 -5.66 8.05 -8.62
C LYS A 97 -4.31 8.52 -9.18
N GLU A 98 -4.23 9.77 -9.63
CA GLU A 98 -2.98 10.34 -10.14
C GLU A 98 -1.88 10.37 -9.08
N LEU A 99 -2.21 10.79 -7.85
CA LEU A 99 -1.24 10.83 -6.74
C LEU A 99 -0.69 9.44 -6.46
N HIS A 100 -1.54 8.41 -6.40
CA HIS A 100 -1.08 7.03 -6.21
C HIS A 100 -0.21 6.53 -7.36
N GLN A 101 -0.59 6.81 -8.60
CA GLN A 101 0.26 6.49 -9.75
C GLN A 101 1.61 7.17 -9.63
N MET A 102 1.65 8.47 -9.32
CA MET A 102 2.91 9.22 -9.18
C MET A 102 3.79 8.66 -8.06
N VAL A 103 3.27 8.45 -6.86
CA VAL A 103 4.11 7.99 -5.72
C VAL A 103 4.63 6.57 -5.91
N PHE A 104 3.88 5.70 -6.58
CA PHE A 104 4.32 4.33 -6.86
C PHE A 104 5.13 4.19 -8.15
N THR A 105 5.17 5.21 -9.01
CA THR A 105 6.01 5.22 -10.23
C THR A 105 7.31 6.03 -10.03
N ILE A 106 7.28 7.13 -9.28
CA ILE A 106 8.39 8.10 -9.12
C ILE A 106 9.16 7.88 -7.80
N GLU A 107 8.46 7.60 -6.70
CA GLU A 107 9.05 7.44 -5.36
C GLU A 107 9.07 6.00 -4.86
N ALA A 108 8.84 5.03 -5.74
CA ALA A 108 9.10 3.65 -5.42
C ALA A 108 10.61 3.48 -5.22
N GLN A 109 11.08 3.71 -3.98
CA GLN A 109 12.37 3.25 -3.51
C GLN A 109 12.45 1.76 -3.86
N PRO A 110 13.18 1.41 -4.93
CA PRO A 110 12.76 0.29 -5.74
C PRO A 110 13.42 -0.91 -5.16
N TYR A 111 12.65 -1.82 -4.54
CA TYR A 111 12.98 -3.24 -4.52
C TYR A 111 14.21 -3.70 -3.71
N ARG A 112 15.22 -2.84 -3.47
CA ARG A 112 16.44 -3.13 -2.72
C ARG A 112 16.10 -3.28 -1.24
N ASP A 113 15.29 -2.37 -0.73
CA ASP A 113 14.70 -2.47 0.60
C ASP A 113 13.60 -3.52 0.65
N LEU A 114 12.92 -3.85 -0.46
CA LEU A 114 11.99 -4.97 -0.46
C LEU A 114 12.73 -6.30 -0.37
N THR A 115 13.86 -6.47 -1.06
CA THR A 115 14.69 -7.66 -0.98
C THR A 115 15.39 -7.74 0.37
N GLU A 116 15.88 -6.63 0.92
CA GLU A 116 16.43 -6.58 2.28
C GLU A 116 15.37 -6.76 3.37
N SER A 117 14.21 -6.12 3.26
CA SER A 117 13.11 -6.24 4.23
C SER A 117 12.44 -7.60 4.14
N PHE A 118 12.33 -8.18 2.94
CA PHE A 118 11.83 -9.54 2.73
C PHE A 118 12.85 -10.58 3.18
N ASN A 119 14.15 -10.40 2.89
CA ASN A 119 15.20 -11.26 3.44
C ASN A 119 15.26 -11.17 4.97
N ARG A 120 15.11 -9.98 5.57
CA ARG A 120 14.99 -9.80 7.03
C ARG A 120 13.72 -10.45 7.58
N LEU A 121 12.56 -10.29 6.92
CA LEU A 121 11.30 -10.94 7.31
C LEU A 121 11.41 -12.47 7.25
N CYS A 122 12.01 -13.02 6.20
CA CYS A 122 12.27 -14.45 6.08
C CYS A 122 13.28 -14.95 7.14
N HIS A 123 14.30 -14.16 7.48
CA HIS A 123 15.28 -14.50 8.54
C HIS A 123 14.63 -14.53 9.93
N ILE A 124 13.81 -13.53 10.26
CA ILE A 124 13.07 -13.44 11.52
C ILE A 124 12.09 -14.60 11.69
N ILE A 125 11.40 -15.00 10.62
CA ILE A 125 10.44 -16.12 10.65
C ILE A 125 11.16 -17.48 10.84
N ASN A 126 12.36 -17.63 10.27
CA ASN A 126 13.18 -18.84 10.46
C ASN A 126 13.78 -18.93 11.88
N GLU A 127 14.04 -17.80 12.55
CA GLU A 127 14.55 -17.78 13.93
C GLU A 127 13.47 -18.03 14.99
N ILE A 128 12.20 -17.76 14.69
CA ILE A 128 11.06 -17.98 15.61
C ILE A 128 10.51 -19.42 15.50
N SER A 129 10.94 -20.19 14.49
CA SER A 129 10.48 -21.56 14.22
C SER A 129 11.39 -22.66 14.80
N ILE A 130 12.23 -22.34 15.80
CA ILE A 130 13.07 -23.29 16.56
C ILE A 130 12.60 -23.35 18.01
#